data_AF-A0A5R8KCG9-F1
#
_entry.id   AF-A0A5R8KCG9-F1
#
_cell.length_a   1.000
_cell.length_b   1.000
_cell.length_c   1.000
_cell.angle_alpha   90.00
_cell.angle_beta   90.00
_cell.angle_gamma   90.00
#
_symmetry.space_group_name_H-M   'P 1'
#
loop_
_entity.id
_entity.type
_entity.pdbx_description
1 polymer ?
#
loop_
_entity_poly.entity_id
_entity_poly.type
_entity_poly.pdbx_seq_one_letter_code
_entity_poly.pdbx_strand_id
1 'polypeptide(L)'
;MSIRLARFEMPNRLVKNEVTANDNYAQFVAEPFDRGYGHTIGNSLRRVLLSSLEGASITSVRIKGAEHEFSTLPGVLEDVTQIVLNLKKVKFQHFDNKDIHVLSINADKEGVVTAGDIRDDQHYQVINKDQIICTLDRKGKFEADIEVRVGRGFATGEENKRPDMPIGVIPIDAIFSPVTRVKYAVEATRVGQNTDYDKLVLDVWTDGRIAPQDALLQASAILRRHLDVFVNYDDSQVEFDAAPEAQSEENLELRKLLNMSVNEIELSVRAANCLNNANITSVGQLALKSEAEMLRYRNFGKKSLTEIKEKLQELGLNLGMKLDASLLEPLPGGVSMLRSGFRREDDDEGDADSFSRLISANLGDDDDDEDDEVEVEEEEEA
;
A
#
# COMPACT_ATOMS: atom_id res chain seq x y z
N MET A 1 9.69 -24.79 25.45
CA MET A 1 8.82 -23.83 26.17
C MET A 1 8.59 -22.73 25.16
N SER A 2 7.38 -22.57 24.62
CA SER A 2 7.12 -21.57 23.59
C SER A 2 7.31 -20.18 24.19
N ILE A 3 8.04 -19.33 23.47
CA ILE A 3 8.24 -17.93 23.81
C ILE A 3 7.02 -17.20 23.26
N ARG A 4 6.25 -16.56 24.16
CA ARG A 4 5.15 -15.67 23.77
C ARG A 4 5.69 -14.27 23.55
N LEU A 5 5.50 -13.75 22.34
CA LEU A 5 5.88 -12.39 21.99
C LEU A 5 4.70 -11.45 22.21
N ALA A 6 5.01 -10.22 22.63
CA ALA A 6 4.03 -9.15 22.71
C ALA A 6 3.39 -8.92 21.33
N ARG A 7 2.10 -8.55 21.33
CA ARG A 7 1.33 -8.28 20.11
C ARG A 7 1.97 -7.14 19.33
N PHE A 8 2.21 -7.38 18.04
CA PHE A 8 2.53 -6.35 17.06
C PHE A 8 1.24 -5.84 16.43
N GLU A 9 1.17 -4.54 16.15
CA GLU A 9 0.12 -4.02 15.27
C GLU A 9 0.49 -4.31 13.82
N MET A 10 -0.38 -5.05 13.15
CA MET A 10 -0.23 -5.46 11.77
C MET A 10 -1.14 -4.61 10.89
N PRO A 11 -0.71 -4.27 9.66
CA PRO A 11 -1.55 -3.54 8.73
C PRO A 11 -2.72 -4.42 8.28
N ASN A 12 -3.94 -3.92 8.44
CA ASN A 12 -5.15 -4.68 8.13
C ASN A 12 -5.54 -4.61 6.65
N ARG A 13 -5.02 -3.62 5.91
CA ARG A 13 -5.36 -3.41 4.50
C ARG A 13 -4.24 -2.74 3.72
N LEU A 14 -4.11 -3.13 2.46
CA LEU A 14 -3.36 -2.41 1.45
C LEU A 14 -4.33 -1.54 0.64
N VAL A 15 -4.16 -0.23 0.67
CA VAL A 15 -4.98 0.72 -0.10
C VAL A 15 -4.21 1.17 -1.32
N LYS A 16 -4.77 0.96 -2.51
CA LYS A 16 -4.26 1.52 -3.76
C LYS A 16 -4.86 2.92 -3.94
N ASN A 17 -4.01 3.92 -4.21
CA ASN A 17 -4.48 5.26 -4.55
C ASN A 17 -4.96 5.26 -6.01
N GLU A 18 -6.28 5.15 -6.21
CA GLU A 18 -6.87 5.12 -7.56
C GLU A 18 -6.77 6.46 -8.29
N VAL A 19 -6.65 7.57 -7.56
CA VAL A 19 -6.62 8.92 -8.15
C VAL A 19 -5.33 9.16 -8.94
N THR A 20 -4.20 8.66 -8.43
CA THR A 20 -2.89 8.83 -9.06
C THR A 20 -2.47 7.63 -9.90
N ALA A 21 -3.21 6.52 -9.86
CA ALA A 21 -2.86 5.31 -10.57
C ALA A 21 -3.05 5.44 -12.09
N ASN A 22 -2.09 4.90 -12.82
CA ASN A 22 -2.18 4.65 -14.25
C ASN A 22 -1.67 3.22 -14.55
N ASP A 23 -1.66 2.83 -15.83
CA ASP A 23 -1.27 1.47 -16.22
C ASP A 23 0.19 1.11 -15.84
N ASN A 24 1.06 2.11 -15.74
CA ASN A 24 2.49 1.96 -15.50
C ASN A 24 2.94 2.48 -14.12
N TYR A 25 2.03 2.98 -13.29
CA TYR A 25 2.33 3.57 -11.99
C TYR A 25 1.18 3.38 -11.02
N ALA A 26 1.49 2.94 -9.81
CA ALA A 26 0.53 2.94 -8.72
C ALA A 26 1.22 3.28 -7.40
N GLN A 27 0.48 3.97 -6.54
CA GLN A 27 0.85 4.21 -5.16
C GLN A 27 0.03 3.30 -4.24
N PHE A 28 0.71 2.64 -3.32
CA PHE A 28 0.14 1.76 -2.32
C PHE A 28 0.42 2.29 -0.92
N VAL A 29 -0.58 2.25 -0.06
CA VAL A 29 -0.49 2.67 1.34
C VAL A 29 -0.85 1.48 2.23
N ALA A 30 0.01 1.19 3.20
CA ALA A 30 -0.24 0.18 4.21
C ALA A 30 0.02 0.77 5.61
N GLU A 31 -0.99 0.63 6.47
CA GLU A 31 -0.97 1.08 7.86
C GLU A 31 -1.95 0.24 8.70
N PRO A 32 -1.77 0.16 10.03
CA PRO A 32 -0.61 0.62 10.79
C PRO A 32 0.52 -0.42 10.86
N PHE A 33 1.76 0.05 10.90
CA PHE A 33 2.93 -0.75 11.26
C PHE A 33 3.48 -0.31 12.60
N ASP A 34 4.04 -1.23 13.39
CA ASP A 34 4.89 -0.86 14.50
C ASP A 34 6.12 -0.06 14.05
N ARG A 35 6.60 0.81 14.94
CA ARG A 35 7.73 1.71 14.68
C ARG A 35 8.95 0.94 14.16
N GLY A 36 9.45 1.34 12.99
CA GLY A 36 10.61 0.75 12.32
C GLY A 36 10.26 -0.37 11.33
N TYR A 37 9.07 -0.98 11.42
CA TYR A 37 8.64 -1.98 10.44
C TYR A 37 8.34 -1.35 9.07
N GLY A 38 7.90 -0.09 9.03
CA GLY A 38 7.70 0.63 7.77
C GLY A 38 8.97 0.66 6.91
N HIS A 39 10.11 0.96 7.52
CA HIS A 39 11.41 0.95 6.83
C HIS A 39 11.85 -0.46 6.43
N THR A 40 11.68 -1.43 7.32
CA THR A 40 12.08 -2.83 7.07
C THR A 40 11.33 -3.41 5.87
N ILE A 41 10.00 -3.27 5.86
CA ILE A 41 9.14 -3.78 4.79
C ILE A 41 9.32 -2.96 3.51
N GLY A 42 9.33 -1.63 3.59
CA GLY A 42 9.50 -0.75 2.44
C GLY A 42 10.82 -0.99 1.70
N ASN A 43 11.94 -1.07 2.43
CA ASN A 43 13.25 -1.34 1.83
C ASN A 43 13.33 -2.76 1.25
N SER A 44 12.77 -3.76 1.94
CA SER A 44 12.78 -5.15 1.46
C SER A 44 11.99 -5.30 0.17
N LEU A 45 10.76 -4.77 0.12
CA LEU A 45 9.93 -4.77 -1.09
C LEU A 45 10.61 -4.04 -2.24
N ARG A 46 11.20 -2.85 -1.98
CA ARG A 46 11.96 -2.10 -3.00
C ARG A 46 13.08 -2.92 -3.62
N ARG A 47 13.84 -3.67 -2.81
CA ARG A 47 14.93 -4.52 -3.31
C ARG A 47 14.39 -5.65 -4.20
N VAL A 48 13.34 -6.34 -3.75
CA VAL A 48 12.76 -7.47 -4.50
C VAL A 48 12.14 -6.99 -5.81
N LEU A 49 11.36 -5.90 -5.79
CA LEU A 49 10.74 -5.30 -6.97
C LEU A 49 11.76 -4.95 -8.06
N LEU A 50 12.92 -4.38 -7.70
CA LEU A 50 13.93 -3.95 -8.67
C LEU A 50 14.78 -5.11 -9.24
N SER A 51 14.91 -6.23 -8.50
CA SER A 51 15.90 -7.27 -8.80
C SER A 51 15.33 -8.62 -9.21
N SER A 52 14.22 -9.04 -8.60
CA SER A 52 13.83 -10.45 -8.55
C SER A 52 12.66 -10.80 -9.45
N LEU A 53 11.97 -9.81 -10.01
CA LEU A 53 10.88 -10.04 -10.94
C LEU A 53 11.40 -10.56 -12.28
N GLU A 54 10.65 -11.50 -12.84
CA GLU A 54 10.95 -12.09 -14.13
C GLU A 54 10.48 -11.19 -15.27
N GLY A 55 11.28 -11.09 -16.32
CA GLY A 55 10.89 -10.41 -17.54
C GLY A 55 11.69 -10.89 -18.73
N ALA A 56 11.21 -10.55 -19.92
CA ALA A 56 11.82 -10.95 -21.18
C ALA A 56 12.63 -9.79 -21.78
N SER A 57 13.81 -10.12 -22.31
CA SER A 57 14.72 -9.19 -22.98
C SER A 57 15.49 -9.91 -24.08
N ILE A 58 15.96 -9.15 -25.06
CA ILE A 58 16.89 -9.64 -26.09
C ILE A 58 18.24 -9.93 -25.43
N THR A 59 18.83 -11.09 -25.71
CA THR A 59 20.14 -11.55 -25.19
C THR A 59 21.22 -11.56 -26.26
N SER A 60 20.84 -11.82 -27.51
CA SER A 60 21.76 -11.82 -28.64
C SER A 60 21.06 -11.34 -29.91
N VAL A 61 21.84 -10.84 -30.86
CA VAL A 61 21.35 -10.45 -32.18
C VAL A 61 22.33 -10.90 -33.26
N ARG A 62 21.80 -11.40 -34.37
CA ARG A 62 22.54 -11.63 -35.62
C ARG A 62 21.95 -10.74 -36.69
N ILE A 63 22.73 -9.81 -37.19
CA ILE A 63 22.30 -8.89 -38.25
C ILE A 63 22.96 -9.30 -39.56
N LYS A 64 22.17 -9.42 -40.63
CA LYS A 64 22.70 -9.79 -41.93
C LYS A 64 23.63 -8.70 -42.47
N GLY A 65 24.88 -9.07 -42.73
CA GLY A 65 25.92 -8.14 -43.22
C GLY A 65 26.76 -7.48 -42.13
N ALA A 66 26.49 -7.76 -40.84
CA ALA A 66 27.33 -7.33 -39.73
C ALA A 66 28.05 -8.55 -39.13
N GLU A 67 29.38 -8.51 -39.07
CA GLU A 67 30.17 -9.58 -38.44
C GLU A 67 30.41 -9.35 -36.94
N HIS A 68 30.36 -8.09 -36.50
CA HIS A 68 30.64 -7.65 -35.13
C HIS A 68 29.92 -6.32 -34.81
N GLU A 69 29.84 -5.92 -33.53
CA GLU A 69 29.10 -4.72 -33.10
C GLU A 69 29.66 -3.38 -33.65
N PHE A 70 30.95 -3.33 -33.98
CA PHE A 70 31.60 -2.10 -34.49
C PHE A 70 31.48 -1.90 -36.01
N SER A 71 30.64 -2.69 -36.68
CA SER A 71 30.49 -2.62 -38.13
C SER A 71 29.43 -1.59 -38.55
N THR A 72 29.49 -1.17 -39.81
CA THR A 72 28.47 -0.32 -40.45
C THR A 72 27.76 -1.12 -41.54
N LEU A 73 26.47 -0.84 -41.73
CA LEU A 73 25.65 -1.51 -42.73
C LEU A 73 25.38 -0.57 -43.90
N PRO A 74 25.69 -0.96 -45.15
CA PRO A 74 25.39 -0.14 -46.31
C PRO A 74 23.89 0.15 -46.43
N GLY A 75 23.50 1.43 -46.49
CA GLY A 75 22.11 1.85 -46.65
C GLY A 75 21.30 1.98 -45.35
N VAL A 76 21.93 1.76 -44.20
CA VAL A 76 21.38 2.08 -42.87
C VAL A 76 22.05 3.35 -42.35
N LEU A 77 21.27 4.27 -41.77
CA LEU A 77 21.77 5.54 -41.25
C LEU A 77 22.60 5.34 -39.97
N GLU A 78 22.14 4.44 -39.09
CA GLU A 78 22.76 4.12 -37.80
C GLU A 78 23.85 3.04 -37.94
N ASP A 79 24.86 3.09 -37.06
CA ASP A 79 25.83 2.01 -36.91
C ASP A 79 25.25 0.82 -36.11
N VAL A 80 25.92 -0.33 -36.16
CA VAL A 80 25.44 -1.54 -35.47
C VAL A 80 25.40 -1.35 -33.95
N THR A 81 26.28 -0.52 -33.37
CA THR A 81 26.27 -0.21 -31.93
C THR A 81 24.97 0.50 -31.54
N GLN A 82 24.55 1.48 -32.32
CA GLN A 82 23.33 2.24 -32.11
C GLN A 82 22.09 1.38 -32.31
N ILE A 83 22.11 0.46 -33.28
CA ILE A 83 21.06 -0.56 -33.46
C ILE A 83 20.96 -1.42 -32.20
N VAL A 84 22.08 -1.93 -31.68
CA VAL A 84 22.12 -2.72 -30.44
C VAL A 84 21.55 -1.93 -29.26
N LEU A 85 21.92 -0.65 -29.10
CA LEU A 85 21.38 0.22 -28.04
C LEU A 85 19.87 0.45 -28.18
N ASN A 86 19.35 0.52 -29.40
CA ASN A 86 17.93 0.65 -29.67
C ASN A 86 17.18 -0.66 -29.41
N LEU A 87 17.76 -1.82 -29.77
CA LEU A 87 17.21 -3.14 -29.46
C LEU A 87 17.07 -3.37 -27.95
N LYS A 88 18.02 -2.89 -27.13
CA LYS A 88 17.92 -2.95 -25.66
C LYS A 88 16.70 -2.22 -25.09
N LYS A 89 16.09 -1.28 -25.82
CA LYS A 89 14.90 -0.54 -25.40
C LYS A 89 13.60 -1.27 -25.77
N VAL A 90 13.65 -2.33 -26.55
CA VAL A 90 12.46 -3.11 -26.94
C VAL A 90 12.00 -3.95 -25.76
N LYS A 91 10.70 -3.86 -25.45
CA LYS A 91 10.06 -4.50 -24.30
C LYS A 91 9.20 -5.66 -24.78
N PHE A 92 9.47 -6.84 -24.21
CA PHE A 92 8.73 -8.06 -24.50
C PHE A 92 7.89 -8.47 -23.29
N GLN A 93 6.63 -8.79 -23.55
CA GLN A 93 5.82 -9.59 -22.66
C GLN A 93 5.99 -11.07 -23.05
N HIS A 94 6.07 -11.94 -22.05
CA HIS A 94 6.19 -13.39 -22.27
C HIS A 94 4.97 -14.11 -21.70
N PHE A 95 4.59 -15.23 -22.33
CA PHE A 95 3.47 -16.07 -21.93
C PHE A 95 3.99 -17.47 -21.62
N ASP A 96 3.73 -17.95 -20.38
CA ASP A 96 4.00 -19.26 -19.73
C ASP A 96 5.31 -20.03 -20.05
N ASN A 97 5.76 -20.09 -21.30
CA ASN A 97 7.02 -20.72 -21.68
C ASN A 97 8.22 -19.78 -21.42
N LYS A 98 9.26 -20.34 -20.80
CA LYS A 98 10.52 -19.64 -20.45
C LYS A 98 11.68 -20.03 -21.36
N ASP A 99 11.40 -20.81 -22.40
CA ASP A 99 12.40 -21.22 -23.38
C ASP A 99 12.95 -20.02 -24.16
N ILE A 100 14.16 -20.20 -24.68
CA ILE A 100 14.82 -19.24 -25.56
C ILE A 100 14.17 -19.33 -26.95
N HIS A 101 13.67 -18.21 -27.46
CA HIS A 101 13.11 -18.14 -28.82
C HIS A 101 13.89 -17.15 -29.67
N VAL A 102 14.06 -17.51 -30.95
CA VAL A 102 14.64 -16.63 -31.97
C VAL A 102 13.50 -15.99 -32.75
N LEU A 103 13.42 -14.66 -32.72
CA LEU A 103 12.47 -13.87 -33.51
C LEU A 103 13.20 -13.20 -34.66
N SER A 104 12.55 -13.07 -35.81
CA SER A 104 13.14 -12.43 -36.99
C SER A 104 12.52 -11.07 -37.27
N ILE A 105 13.36 -10.11 -37.58
CA ILE A 105 13.03 -8.76 -38.03
C ILE A 105 13.27 -8.71 -39.54
N ASN A 106 12.22 -8.39 -40.30
CA ASN A 106 12.30 -8.30 -41.75
C ASN A 106 11.63 -7.02 -42.22
N ALA A 107 12.42 -6.06 -42.69
CA ALA A 107 11.93 -4.82 -43.26
C ALA A 107 12.44 -4.66 -44.70
N ASP A 108 11.53 -4.41 -45.64
CA ASP A 108 11.81 -4.07 -47.03
C ASP A 108 11.05 -2.78 -47.35
N LYS A 109 11.61 -1.66 -46.87
CA LYS A 109 11.02 -0.32 -47.00
C LYS A 109 12.11 0.74 -46.98
N GLU A 110 11.76 1.92 -47.45
CA GLU A 110 12.55 3.14 -47.23
C GLU A 110 11.99 3.84 -45.98
N GLY A 111 12.86 4.32 -45.09
CA GLY A 111 12.47 4.96 -43.84
C GLY A 111 12.66 4.12 -42.57
N VAL A 112 11.91 4.45 -41.52
CA VAL A 112 12.15 3.98 -40.15
C VAL A 112 11.67 2.53 -39.95
N VAL A 113 12.57 1.69 -39.45
CA VAL A 113 12.29 0.33 -38.95
C VAL A 113 12.02 0.41 -37.45
N THR A 114 10.89 -0.18 -37.04
CA THR A 114 10.38 -0.11 -35.67
C THR A 114 10.26 -1.50 -35.07
N ALA A 115 10.10 -1.59 -33.76
CA ALA A 115 9.85 -2.85 -33.07
C ALA A 115 8.53 -3.52 -33.49
N GLY A 116 7.60 -2.79 -34.09
CA GLY A 116 6.40 -3.34 -34.73
C GLY A 116 6.69 -4.18 -35.98
N ASP A 117 7.89 -4.07 -36.58
CA ASP A 117 8.32 -4.89 -37.72
C ASP A 117 8.91 -6.25 -37.27
N ILE A 118 9.01 -6.49 -35.95
CA ILE A 118 9.41 -7.79 -35.38
C ILE A 118 8.24 -8.76 -35.55
N ARG A 119 8.53 -9.97 -36.03
CA ARG A 119 7.50 -11.02 -36.11
C ARG A 119 7.24 -11.57 -34.70
N ASP A 120 6.12 -11.14 -34.12
CA ASP A 120 5.58 -11.67 -32.86
C ASP A 120 5.42 -13.20 -32.96
N ASP A 121 5.66 -13.91 -31.86
CA ASP A 121 5.43 -15.35 -31.71
C ASP A 121 4.27 -15.58 -30.73
N GLN A 122 3.83 -16.82 -30.53
CA GLN A 122 2.83 -17.18 -29.52
C GLN A 122 3.35 -16.98 -28.09
N HIS A 123 4.67 -16.99 -27.90
CA HIS A 123 5.32 -16.93 -26.59
C HIS A 123 5.75 -15.51 -26.19
N TYR A 124 6.06 -14.66 -27.17
CA TYR A 124 6.60 -13.33 -26.94
C TYR A 124 5.86 -12.29 -27.77
N GLN A 125 5.44 -11.22 -27.11
CA GLN A 125 4.75 -10.09 -27.73
C GLN A 125 5.51 -8.79 -27.45
N VAL A 126 5.72 -8.00 -28.51
CA VAL A 126 6.30 -6.65 -28.39
C VAL A 126 5.25 -5.68 -27.83
N ILE A 127 5.58 -5.00 -26.73
CA ILE A 127 4.72 -4.00 -26.09
C ILE A 127 4.88 -2.62 -26.73
N ASN A 128 6.12 -2.13 -26.87
CA ASN A 128 6.43 -0.82 -27.45
C ASN A 128 6.74 -0.92 -28.95
N LYS A 129 5.70 -1.14 -29.76
CA LYS A 129 5.81 -1.32 -31.22
C LYS A 129 6.36 -0.09 -31.97
N ASP A 130 6.27 1.08 -31.35
CA ASP A 130 6.76 2.36 -31.83
C ASP A 130 8.27 2.56 -31.64
N GLN A 131 8.93 1.70 -30.86
CA GLN A 131 10.37 1.81 -30.60
C GLN A 131 11.18 1.71 -31.91
N ILE A 132 11.92 2.77 -32.22
CA ILE A 132 12.80 2.82 -33.40
C ILE A 132 13.98 1.88 -33.19
N ILE A 133 14.28 1.09 -34.22
CA ILE A 133 15.46 0.21 -34.28
C ILE A 133 16.55 0.88 -35.13
N CYS A 134 16.22 1.19 -36.39
CA CYS A 134 17.10 1.84 -37.36
C CYS A 134 16.31 2.54 -38.47
N THR A 135 17.01 3.26 -39.33
CA THR A 135 16.46 4.02 -40.45
C THR A 135 17.18 3.63 -41.74
N LEU A 136 16.40 3.24 -42.75
CA LEU A 136 16.90 2.91 -44.09
C LEU A 136 16.88 4.14 -44.99
N ASP A 137 18.05 4.60 -45.43
CA ASP A 137 18.24 5.81 -46.25
C ASP A 137 17.69 5.64 -47.68
N ARG A 138 17.64 4.40 -48.17
CA ARG A 138 17.12 4.04 -49.49
C ARG A 138 16.28 2.78 -49.36
N LYS A 139 15.48 2.47 -50.39
CA LYS A 139 14.79 1.18 -50.47
C LYS A 139 15.81 0.03 -50.38
N GLY A 140 15.81 -0.64 -49.24
CA GLY A 140 16.75 -1.70 -48.89
C GLY A 140 16.10 -2.73 -47.97
N LYS A 141 16.81 -3.85 -47.78
CA LYS A 141 16.36 -4.93 -46.91
C LYS A 141 17.17 -4.93 -45.63
N PHE A 142 16.46 -4.87 -44.49
CA PHE A 142 17.03 -5.12 -43.17
C PHE A 142 16.52 -6.47 -42.67
N GLU A 143 17.45 -7.38 -42.40
CA GLU A 143 17.18 -8.72 -41.88
C GLU A 143 18.04 -8.94 -40.64
N ALA A 144 17.39 -9.24 -39.51
CA ALA A 144 18.07 -9.56 -38.26
C ALA A 144 17.31 -10.65 -37.51
N ASP A 145 18.05 -11.55 -36.86
CA ASP A 145 17.51 -12.54 -35.93
C ASP A 145 17.89 -12.12 -34.51
N ILE A 146 16.90 -11.99 -33.63
CA ILE A 146 17.08 -11.64 -32.22
C ILE A 146 16.72 -12.84 -31.35
N GLU A 147 17.54 -13.11 -30.34
CA GLU A 147 17.27 -14.14 -29.34
C GLU A 147 16.64 -13.48 -28.12
N VAL A 148 15.45 -13.93 -27.72
CA VAL A 148 14.72 -13.44 -26.54
C VAL A 148 14.70 -14.53 -25.48
N ARG A 149 14.99 -14.14 -24.24
CA ARG A 149 15.03 -15.02 -23.07
C ARG A 149 14.30 -14.38 -21.90
N VAL A 150 13.70 -15.21 -21.05
CA VAL A 150 13.20 -14.80 -19.73
C VAL A 150 14.31 -14.90 -18.70
N GLY A 151 14.54 -13.82 -17.96
CA GLY A 151 15.55 -13.74 -16.91
C GLY A 151 15.07 -12.88 -15.75
N ARG A 152 16.00 -12.56 -14.83
CA ARG A 152 15.77 -11.69 -13.68
C ARG A 152 16.89 -10.66 -13.58
N GLY A 153 16.54 -9.46 -13.12
CA GLY A 153 17.51 -8.39 -12.93
C GLY A 153 18.20 -7.98 -14.24
N PHE A 154 19.52 -8.15 -14.27
CA PHE A 154 20.40 -7.74 -15.35
C PHE A 154 21.40 -8.85 -15.67
N ALA A 155 21.67 -9.07 -16.95
CA ALA A 155 22.77 -9.92 -17.40
C ALA A 155 23.60 -9.19 -18.46
N THR A 156 24.91 -9.27 -18.33
CA THR A 156 25.87 -8.71 -19.28
C THR A 156 25.91 -9.52 -20.58
N GLY A 157 26.42 -8.91 -21.65
CA GLY A 157 26.68 -9.62 -22.91
C GLY A 157 27.58 -10.85 -22.73
N GLU A 158 28.57 -10.78 -21.85
CA GLU A 158 29.45 -11.93 -21.55
C GLU A 158 28.69 -13.08 -20.87
N GLU A 159 27.77 -12.79 -19.94
CA GLU A 159 26.92 -13.81 -19.29
C GLU A 159 25.89 -14.42 -20.25
N ASN A 160 25.48 -13.68 -21.28
CA ASN A 160 24.58 -14.16 -22.32
C ASN A 160 25.30 -15.00 -23.39
N LYS A 161 26.64 -14.97 -23.43
CA LYS A 161 27.44 -15.69 -24.42
C LYS A 161 27.39 -17.18 -24.18
N ARG A 162 27.06 -17.95 -25.22
CA ARG A 162 27.11 -19.41 -25.18
C ARG A 162 28.30 -19.94 -25.97
N PRO A 163 28.93 -21.06 -25.55
CA PRO A 163 30.09 -21.62 -26.23
C PRO A 163 29.80 -22.12 -27.66
N ASP A 164 28.53 -22.38 -27.97
CA ASP A 164 28.03 -22.85 -29.26
C ASP A 164 27.51 -21.72 -30.19
N MET A 165 27.69 -20.45 -29.82
CA MET A 165 27.24 -19.32 -30.65
C MET A 165 28.00 -19.26 -31.99
N PRO A 166 27.29 -19.22 -33.13
CA PRO A 166 27.94 -19.04 -34.43
C PRO A 166 28.58 -17.66 -34.57
N ILE A 167 29.57 -17.57 -35.47
CA ILE A 167 30.20 -16.32 -35.84
C ILE A 167 29.15 -15.33 -36.38
N GLY A 168 29.24 -14.06 -36.01
CA GLY A 168 28.28 -13.01 -36.38
C GLY A 168 27.09 -12.87 -35.43
N VAL A 169 27.02 -13.65 -34.35
CA VAL A 169 26.10 -13.39 -33.23
C VAL A 169 26.76 -12.40 -32.27
N ILE A 170 26.07 -11.29 -32.03
CA ILE A 170 26.47 -10.24 -31.12
C ILE A 170 25.68 -10.43 -29.82
N PRO A 171 26.31 -10.86 -28.72
CA PRO A 171 25.64 -10.89 -27.44
C PRO A 171 25.44 -9.47 -26.91
N ILE A 172 24.29 -9.21 -26.31
CA ILE A 172 23.94 -7.88 -25.80
C ILE A 172 23.57 -7.97 -24.32
N ASP A 173 23.77 -6.88 -23.58
CA ASP A 173 23.28 -6.80 -22.20
C ASP A 173 21.75 -6.84 -22.18
N ALA A 174 21.20 -7.63 -21.27
CA ALA A 174 19.76 -7.86 -21.15
C ALA A 174 19.23 -7.29 -19.83
N ILE A 175 18.20 -6.43 -19.94
CA ILE A 175 17.50 -5.84 -18.80
C ILE A 175 16.15 -6.54 -18.65
N PHE A 176 16.12 -7.53 -17.76
CA PHE A 176 14.92 -8.34 -17.53
C PHE A 176 13.91 -7.65 -16.60
N SER A 177 14.38 -6.79 -15.69
CA SER A 177 13.51 -6.18 -14.67
C SER A 177 12.41 -5.31 -15.31
N PRO A 178 11.12 -5.63 -15.10
CA PRO A 178 9.99 -4.87 -15.63
C PRO A 178 9.63 -3.62 -14.80
N VAL A 179 10.27 -3.47 -13.62
CA VAL A 179 10.11 -2.32 -12.73
C VAL A 179 11.24 -1.33 -12.96
N THR A 180 10.89 -0.10 -13.32
CA THR A 180 11.88 0.95 -13.64
C THR A 180 12.27 1.74 -12.42
N ARG A 181 11.31 2.00 -11.52
CA ARG A 181 11.54 2.82 -10.33
C ARG A 181 10.64 2.36 -9.20
N VAL A 182 11.18 2.43 -7.98
CA VAL A 182 10.43 2.25 -6.75
C VAL A 182 10.90 3.29 -5.74
N LYS A 183 9.94 4.01 -5.16
CA LYS A 183 10.15 4.94 -4.05
C LYS A 183 9.28 4.49 -2.89
N TYR A 184 9.80 4.57 -1.68
CA TYR A 184 8.99 4.40 -0.49
C TYR A 184 9.23 5.56 0.46
N ALA A 185 8.21 5.89 1.25
CA ALA A 185 8.27 6.84 2.34
C ALA A 185 7.55 6.23 3.55
N VAL A 186 8.03 6.59 4.74
CA VAL A 186 7.40 6.20 6.00
C VAL A 186 6.92 7.48 6.67
N GLU A 187 5.64 7.53 6.99
CA GLU A 187 4.98 8.64 7.67
C GLU A 187 4.49 8.16 9.04
N ALA A 188 4.32 9.08 9.99
CA ALA A 188 3.70 8.74 11.27
C ALA A 188 2.18 8.64 11.12
N THR A 189 1.57 7.63 11.74
CA THR A 189 0.12 7.43 11.76
C THR A 189 -0.38 7.19 13.18
N ARG A 190 -1.61 7.64 13.46
CA ARG A 190 -2.22 7.54 14.78
C ARG A 190 -3.25 6.43 14.78
N VAL A 191 -3.13 5.52 15.74
CA VAL A 191 -4.11 4.45 16.00
C VAL A 191 -4.64 4.63 17.42
N GLY A 192 -5.92 5.01 17.54
CA GLY A 192 -6.54 5.32 18.82
C GLY A 192 -5.85 6.48 19.54
N GLN A 193 -5.21 6.20 20.68
CA GLN A 193 -4.49 7.21 21.47
C GLN A 193 -2.99 7.26 21.18
N ASN A 194 -2.42 6.27 20.48
CA ASN A 194 -0.99 6.20 20.18
C ASN A 194 -0.69 6.80 18.80
N THR A 195 0.31 7.67 18.73
CA THR A 195 0.72 8.42 17.53
C THR A 195 1.98 7.87 16.84
N ASP A 196 2.60 6.84 17.41
CA ASP A 196 3.98 6.44 17.09
C ASP A 196 4.04 5.26 16.10
N TYR A 197 2.94 4.99 15.38
CA TYR A 197 2.90 3.95 14.35
C TYR A 197 3.42 4.46 13.02
N ASP A 198 3.94 3.54 12.21
CA ASP A 198 4.43 3.81 10.87
C ASP A 198 3.32 3.56 9.83
N LYS A 199 3.23 4.45 8.84
CA LYS A 199 2.46 4.30 7.61
C LYS A 199 3.45 4.21 6.46
N LEU A 200 3.39 3.11 5.71
CA LEU A 200 4.25 2.89 4.55
C LEU A 200 3.52 3.36 3.28
N VAL A 201 4.11 4.33 2.59
CA VAL A 201 3.69 4.76 1.25
C VAL A 201 4.71 4.22 0.25
N LEU A 202 4.25 3.39 -0.69
CA LEU A 202 5.06 2.73 -1.70
C LEU A 202 4.60 3.14 -3.10
N ASP A 203 5.47 3.83 -3.83
CA ASP A 203 5.29 4.23 -5.21
C ASP A 203 6.04 3.27 -6.14
N VAL A 204 5.32 2.63 -7.07
CA VAL A 204 5.88 1.63 -8.00
C VAL A 204 5.64 2.07 -9.45
N TRP A 205 6.71 2.16 -10.25
CA TRP A 205 6.66 2.41 -11.69
C TRP A 205 7.12 1.17 -12.47
N THR A 206 6.28 0.71 -13.38
CA THR A 206 6.55 -0.38 -14.31
C THR A 206 6.70 0.16 -15.73
N ASP A 207 7.13 -0.69 -16.64
CA ASP A 207 7.39 -0.31 -18.03
C ASP A 207 6.33 -0.78 -19.04
N GLY A 208 5.21 -1.31 -18.53
CA GLY A 208 4.09 -1.85 -19.29
C GLY A 208 4.11 -3.37 -19.47
N ARG A 209 5.23 -4.07 -19.15
CA ARG A 209 5.30 -5.54 -19.21
C ARG A 209 4.47 -6.22 -18.11
N ILE A 210 4.29 -5.54 -16.99
CA ILE A 210 3.53 -6.00 -15.82
C ILE A 210 2.79 -4.80 -15.19
N ALA A 211 1.59 -5.04 -14.67
CA ALA A 211 0.89 -4.02 -13.90
C ALA A 211 1.56 -3.82 -12.52
N PRO A 212 1.59 -2.59 -11.97
CA PRO A 212 2.22 -2.32 -10.67
C PRO A 212 1.69 -3.17 -9.50
N GLN A 213 0.39 -3.48 -9.52
CA GLN A 213 -0.26 -4.34 -8.51
C GLN A 213 0.22 -5.79 -8.55
N ASP A 214 0.40 -6.34 -9.75
CA ASP A 214 0.87 -7.70 -9.96
C ASP A 214 2.35 -7.80 -9.61
N ALA A 215 3.14 -6.76 -9.94
CA ALA A 215 4.54 -6.66 -9.54
C ALA A 215 4.69 -6.69 -8.01
N LEU A 216 3.85 -5.93 -7.28
CA LEU A 216 3.86 -5.91 -5.83
C LEU A 216 3.45 -7.26 -5.22
N LEU A 217 2.45 -7.93 -5.81
CA LEU A 217 2.00 -9.25 -5.39
C LEU A 217 3.12 -10.30 -5.56
N GLN A 218 3.75 -10.34 -6.74
CA GLN A 218 4.86 -11.25 -7.02
C GLN A 218 6.06 -10.98 -6.10
N ALA A 219 6.42 -9.70 -5.89
CA ALA A 219 7.52 -9.34 -4.99
C ALA A 219 7.25 -9.75 -3.53
N SER A 220 6.01 -9.56 -3.07
CA SER A 220 5.60 -9.96 -1.71
C SER A 220 5.64 -11.48 -1.55
N ALA A 221 5.20 -12.24 -2.56
CA ALA A 221 5.27 -13.70 -2.56
C ALA A 221 6.72 -14.21 -2.53
N ILE A 222 7.61 -13.61 -3.33
CA ILE A 222 9.04 -13.94 -3.32
C ILE A 222 9.67 -13.66 -1.95
N LEU A 223 9.39 -12.49 -1.36
CA LEU A 223 9.93 -12.12 -0.06
C LEU A 223 9.47 -13.10 1.04
N ARG A 224 8.18 -13.43 1.07
CA ARG A 224 7.61 -14.42 2.00
C ARG A 224 8.32 -15.77 1.85
N ARG A 225 8.51 -16.24 0.62
CA ARG A 225 9.16 -17.52 0.35
C ARG A 225 10.60 -17.59 0.86
N HIS A 226 11.32 -16.47 0.85
CA HIS A 226 12.65 -16.38 1.44
C HIS A 226 12.64 -16.39 2.98
N LEU A 227 11.55 -15.93 3.61
CA LEU A 227 11.37 -15.97 5.05
C LEU A 227 10.98 -17.37 5.57
N ASP A 228 10.30 -18.19 4.76
CA ASP A 228 9.86 -19.55 5.15
C ASP A 228 11.00 -20.41 5.73
N VAL A 229 12.23 -20.27 5.23
CA VAL A 229 13.40 -21.05 5.71
C VAL A 229 13.73 -20.74 7.17
N PHE A 230 13.49 -19.50 7.61
CA PHE A 230 13.76 -19.07 8.98
C PHE A 230 12.62 -19.44 9.93
N VAL A 231 11.39 -19.49 9.42
CA VAL A 231 10.19 -19.87 10.18
C VAL A 231 10.19 -21.37 10.46
N ASN A 232 10.39 -22.19 9.42
CA ASN A 232 10.38 -23.64 9.50
C ASN A 232 11.55 -24.26 10.29
N TYR A 233 12.49 -23.45 10.79
CA TYR A 233 13.57 -23.92 11.66
C TYR A 233 13.03 -24.40 13.01
N ASP A 234 11.96 -23.77 13.52
CA ASP A 234 11.24 -24.24 14.71
C ASP A 234 9.84 -23.59 14.82
N ASP A 235 8.88 -24.07 14.00
CA ASP A 235 7.48 -23.61 14.01
C ASP A 235 6.80 -23.74 15.38
N SER A 236 7.36 -24.53 16.29
CA SER A 236 6.75 -24.90 17.56
C SER A 236 7.06 -23.96 18.74
N GLN A 237 7.95 -22.97 18.55
CA GLN A 237 8.45 -22.16 19.66
C GLN A 237 7.91 -20.73 19.76
N VAL A 238 7.21 -20.21 18.76
CA VAL A 238 6.75 -18.80 18.78
C VAL A 238 5.25 -18.72 18.57
N GLU A 239 4.52 -18.38 19.63
CA GLU A 239 3.09 -18.05 19.58
C GLU A 239 2.94 -16.53 19.73
N PHE A 240 2.15 -15.92 18.86
CA PHE A 240 1.76 -14.51 18.99
C PHE A 240 0.46 -14.44 19.80
N ASP A 241 0.38 -13.50 20.75
CA ASP A 241 -0.87 -13.23 21.46
C ASP A 241 -1.93 -12.73 20.46
N ALA A 242 -3.05 -13.45 20.35
CA ALA A 242 -4.18 -13.05 19.51
C ALA A 242 -4.79 -11.74 20.05
N ALA A 243 -5.24 -10.85 19.15
CA ALA A 243 -5.93 -9.63 19.53
C ALA A 243 -7.12 -9.95 20.45
N PRO A 244 -7.34 -9.20 21.55
CA PRO A 244 -8.63 -9.24 22.22
C PRO A 244 -9.69 -8.78 21.21
N GLU A 245 -10.71 -9.61 20.99
CA GLU A 245 -11.82 -9.37 20.04
C GLU A 245 -12.45 -7.97 20.21
N ALA A 246 -12.29 -7.35 21.37
CA ALA A 246 -12.80 -6.05 21.78
C ALA A 246 -12.39 -4.81 20.94
N GLN A 247 -11.45 -4.90 19.99
CA GLN A 247 -10.88 -3.73 19.28
C GLN A 247 -11.06 -3.70 17.74
N SER A 248 -11.90 -4.55 17.15
CA SER A 248 -12.25 -4.38 15.73
C SER A 248 -13.13 -3.12 15.51
N GLU A 249 -13.03 -2.47 14.34
CA GLU A 249 -13.92 -1.36 13.97
C GLU A 249 -15.41 -1.75 14.07
N GLU A 250 -15.72 -3.00 13.72
CA GLU A 250 -17.04 -3.61 13.87
C GLU A 250 -17.49 -3.68 15.34
N ASN A 251 -16.57 -4.00 16.27
CA ASN A 251 -16.86 -3.97 17.71
C ASN A 251 -16.97 -2.55 18.28
N LEU A 252 -16.32 -1.55 17.68
CA LEU A 252 -16.48 -0.14 18.05
C LEU A 252 -17.86 0.40 17.65
N GLU A 253 -18.34 0.05 16.46
CA GLU A 253 -19.70 0.38 16.02
C GLU A 253 -20.74 -0.33 16.88
N LEU A 254 -20.54 -1.62 17.14
CA LEU A 254 -21.41 -2.40 18.03
C LEU A 254 -21.42 -1.82 19.45
N ARG A 255 -20.27 -1.41 20.01
CA ARG A 255 -20.18 -0.73 21.32
C ARG A 255 -20.92 0.60 21.34
N LYS A 256 -20.89 1.38 20.26
CA LYS A 256 -21.65 2.64 20.16
C LYS A 256 -23.15 2.36 20.16
N LEU A 257 -23.61 1.39 19.38
CA LEU A 257 -25.01 0.97 19.32
C LEU A 257 -25.49 0.42 20.66
N LEU A 258 -24.69 -0.41 21.33
CA LEU A 258 -25.03 -1.01 22.63
C LEU A 258 -25.02 0.01 23.77
N ASN A 259 -24.30 1.13 23.67
CA ASN A 259 -24.28 2.19 24.69
C ASN A 259 -25.27 3.34 24.40
N MET A 260 -25.98 3.29 23.27
CA MET A 260 -27.02 4.25 22.93
C MET A 260 -28.14 4.24 23.99
N SER A 261 -28.74 5.40 24.27
CA SER A 261 -29.85 5.46 25.23
C SER A 261 -31.13 4.92 24.62
N VAL A 262 -31.94 4.23 25.42
CA VAL A 262 -33.27 3.74 25.01
C VAL A 262 -34.20 4.89 24.61
N ASN A 263 -33.99 6.10 25.15
CA ASN A 263 -34.80 7.28 24.80
C ASN A 263 -34.48 7.85 23.41
N GLU A 264 -33.33 7.48 22.82
CA GLU A 264 -32.94 7.90 21.46
C GLU A 264 -33.54 6.98 20.40
N ILE A 265 -34.05 5.80 20.78
CA ILE A 265 -34.83 4.96 19.89
C ILE A 265 -36.25 5.53 19.83
N GLU A 266 -36.77 5.71 18.60
CA GLU A 266 -38.14 6.15 18.32
C GLU A 266 -39.19 5.11 18.74
N LEU A 267 -39.36 4.91 20.04
CA LEU A 267 -40.34 4.03 20.65
C LEU A 267 -41.60 4.80 21.04
N SER A 268 -42.74 4.10 21.08
CA SER A 268 -43.97 4.66 21.63
C SER A 268 -43.79 5.11 23.08
N VAL A 269 -44.52 6.17 23.46
CA VAL A 269 -44.56 6.71 24.83
C VAL A 269 -44.85 5.61 25.87
N ARG A 270 -45.59 4.56 25.49
CA ARG A 270 -45.86 3.42 26.37
C ARG A 270 -44.63 2.53 26.55
N ALA A 271 -43.93 2.17 25.47
CA ALA A 271 -42.73 1.33 25.52
C ALA A 271 -41.60 2.02 26.29
N ALA A 272 -41.33 3.31 26.01
CA ALA A 272 -40.31 4.08 26.71
C ALA A 272 -40.56 4.18 28.22
N ASN A 273 -41.80 4.45 28.65
CA ASN A 273 -42.16 4.49 30.06
C ASN A 273 -42.07 3.11 30.73
N CYS A 274 -42.35 2.02 30.02
CA CYS A 274 -42.18 0.66 30.57
C CYS A 274 -40.70 0.32 30.78
N LEU A 275 -39.83 0.73 29.86
CA LEU A 275 -38.38 0.50 29.94
C LEU A 275 -37.72 1.33 31.05
N ASN A 276 -38.11 2.59 31.19
CA ASN A 276 -37.66 3.46 32.28
C ASN A 276 -38.09 2.90 33.66
N ASN A 277 -39.31 2.37 33.79
CA ASN A 277 -39.77 1.72 35.02
C ASN A 277 -39.06 0.38 35.30
N ALA A 278 -38.52 -0.27 34.28
CA ALA A 278 -37.73 -1.50 34.39
C ALA A 278 -36.24 -1.23 34.68
N ASN A 279 -35.82 0.03 34.84
CA ASN A 279 -34.44 0.48 34.97
C ASN A 279 -33.54 0.04 33.78
N ILE A 280 -34.11 -0.04 32.57
CA ILE A 280 -33.37 -0.35 31.35
C ILE A 280 -33.10 0.97 30.64
N THR A 281 -31.87 1.48 30.73
CA THR A 281 -31.51 2.82 30.22
C THR A 281 -30.75 2.79 28.90
N SER A 282 -30.15 1.64 28.57
CA SER A 282 -29.27 1.45 27.42
C SER A 282 -29.74 0.30 26.52
N VAL A 283 -29.48 0.42 25.21
CA VAL A 283 -29.83 -0.60 24.20
C VAL A 283 -29.16 -1.94 24.48
N GLY A 284 -27.92 -1.94 24.97
CA GLY A 284 -27.22 -3.17 25.32
C GLY A 284 -27.84 -3.91 26.50
N GLN A 285 -28.39 -3.18 27.47
CA GLN A 285 -29.15 -3.77 28.57
C GLN A 285 -30.48 -4.37 28.09
N LEU A 286 -31.10 -3.74 27.10
CA LEU A 286 -32.33 -4.22 26.48
C LEU A 286 -32.10 -5.51 25.69
N ALA A 287 -31.03 -5.57 24.89
CA ALA A 287 -30.67 -6.75 24.10
C ALA A 287 -30.35 -7.99 24.95
N LEU A 288 -29.87 -7.80 26.18
CA LEU A 288 -29.55 -8.88 27.12
C LEU A 288 -30.80 -9.51 27.76
N LYS A 289 -31.94 -8.82 27.75
CA LYS A 289 -33.20 -9.32 28.31
C LYS A 289 -33.93 -10.23 27.33
N SER A 290 -34.44 -11.33 27.85
CA SER A 290 -35.23 -12.28 27.06
C SER A 290 -36.68 -11.80 26.90
N GLU A 291 -37.33 -12.23 25.81
CA GLU A 291 -38.76 -11.93 25.55
C GLU A 291 -39.66 -12.32 26.74
N ALA A 292 -39.33 -13.44 27.41
CA ALA A 292 -40.07 -13.94 28.56
C ALA A 292 -39.92 -13.07 29.81
N GLU A 293 -38.78 -12.41 30.00
CA GLU A 293 -38.55 -11.47 31.10
C GLU A 293 -39.25 -10.14 30.83
N MET A 294 -39.27 -9.69 29.57
CA MET A 294 -39.91 -8.45 29.18
C MET A 294 -41.43 -8.47 29.48
N LEU A 295 -42.08 -9.61 29.28
CA LEU A 295 -43.50 -9.81 29.57
C LEU A 295 -43.86 -9.80 31.07
N ARG A 296 -42.86 -9.90 31.96
CA ARG A 296 -43.08 -9.85 33.43
C ARG A 296 -43.18 -8.42 33.95
N TYR A 297 -42.75 -7.42 33.18
CA TYR A 297 -42.79 -6.04 33.63
C TYR A 297 -44.23 -5.49 33.66
N ARG A 298 -44.52 -4.71 34.70
CA ARG A 298 -45.83 -4.13 34.93
C ARG A 298 -46.22 -3.24 33.74
N ASN A 299 -47.43 -3.44 33.21
CA ASN A 299 -47.99 -2.70 32.06
C ASN A 299 -47.32 -2.97 30.70
N PHE A 300 -46.44 -3.97 30.61
CA PHE A 300 -45.82 -4.42 29.37
C PHE A 300 -46.79 -5.30 28.58
N GLY A 301 -47.06 -4.94 27.32
CA GLY A 301 -48.07 -5.61 26.48
C GLY A 301 -47.47 -6.21 25.21
N LYS A 302 -48.22 -7.14 24.58
CA LYS A 302 -47.81 -7.79 23.32
C LYS A 302 -47.45 -6.80 22.21
N LYS A 303 -48.17 -5.68 22.11
CA LYS A 303 -47.91 -4.61 21.12
C LYS A 303 -46.54 -3.93 21.33
N SER A 304 -46.18 -3.61 22.58
CA SER A 304 -44.88 -3.01 22.90
C SER A 304 -43.72 -3.98 22.71
N LEU A 305 -43.95 -5.29 22.90
CA LEU A 305 -42.95 -6.32 22.61
C LEU A 305 -42.64 -6.39 21.12
N THR A 306 -43.68 -6.40 20.26
CA THR A 306 -43.50 -6.41 18.80
C THR A 306 -42.76 -5.17 18.33
N GLU A 307 -43.14 -3.99 18.84
CA GLU A 307 -42.49 -2.71 18.52
C GLU A 307 -41.00 -2.71 18.87
N ILE A 308 -40.63 -3.18 20.07
CA ILE A 308 -39.22 -3.28 20.49
C ILE A 308 -38.44 -4.27 19.60
N LYS A 309 -39.07 -5.38 19.21
CA LYS A 309 -38.44 -6.39 18.35
C LYS A 309 -38.15 -5.86 16.95
N GLU A 310 -39.11 -5.14 16.37
CA GLU A 310 -38.93 -4.49 15.06
C GLU A 310 -37.81 -3.45 15.11
N LYS A 311 -37.79 -2.60 16.14
CA LYS A 311 -36.73 -1.58 16.29
C LYS A 311 -35.35 -2.13 16.59
N LEU A 312 -35.25 -3.22 17.37
CA LEU A 312 -33.96 -3.90 17.55
C LEU A 312 -33.49 -4.57 16.27
N GLN A 313 -34.40 -5.13 15.46
CA GLN A 313 -34.07 -5.72 14.17
C GLN A 313 -33.60 -4.67 13.15
N GLU A 314 -34.20 -3.47 13.13
CA GLU A 314 -33.71 -2.33 12.33
C GLU A 314 -32.26 -1.97 12.68
N LEU A 315 -31.86 -2.13 13.95
CA LEU A 315 -30.50 -1.90 14.47
C LEU A 315 -29.60 -3.15 14.37
N GLY A 316 -30.06 -4.25 13.78
CA GLY A 316 -29.30 -5.49 13.64
C GLY A 316 -29.14 -6.32 14.92
N LEU A 317 -29.92 -6.02 15.97
CA LEU A 317 -29.88 -6.66 17.28
C LEU A 317 -31.11 -7.56 17.52
N ASN A 318 -30.99 -8.51 18.46
CA ASN A 318 -32.06 -9.40 18.89
C ASN A 318 -32.20 -9.42 20.41
N LEU A 319 -33.39 -9.76 20.90
CA LEU A 319 -33.64 -9.96 22.34
C LEU A 319 -33.04 -11.29 22.81
N GLY A 320 -32.37 -11.28 23.96
CA GLY A 320 -31.72 -12.45 24.56
C GLY A 320 -30.36 -12.79 23.94
N MET A 321 -29.69 -11.82 23.32
CA MET A 321 -28.31 -12.00 22.86
C MET A 321 -27.36 -12.17 24.04
N LYS A 322 -26.46 -13.14 23.95
CA LYS A 322 -25.34 -13.28 24.89
C LYS A 322 -24.24 -12.32 24.45
N LEU A 323 -24.17 -11.17 25.11
CA LEU A 323 -23.14 -10.16 24.87
C LEU A 323 -22.06 -10.28 25.94
N ASP A 324 -20.79 -10.14 25.53
CA ASP A 324 -19.67 -10.10 26.47
C ASP A 324 -19.70 -8.83 27.31
N ALA A 325 -19.45 -8.98 28.62
CA ALA A 325 -19.54 -7.90 29.59
C ALA A 325 -18.62 -6.71 29.27
N SER A 326 -17.51 -6.96 28.57
CA SER A 326 -16.54 -5.93 28.15
C SER A 326 -17.06 -4.97 27.08
N LEU A 327 -18.12 -5.33 26.35
CA LEU A 327 -18.76 -4.50 25.31
C LEU A 327 -19.83 -3.54 25.89
N LEU A 328 -20.26 -3.78 27.13
CA LEU A 328 -21.31 -3.03 27.84
C LEU A 328 -20.76 -1.95 28.78
N GLU A 329 -19.43 -1.87 28.94
CA GLU A 329 -18.80 -0.84 29.75
C GLU A 329 -18.78 0.52 29.02
N PRO A 330 -19.18 1.61 29.69
CA PRO A 330 -19.11 2.95 29.10
C PRO A 330 -17.65 3.34 28.86
N LEU A 331 -17.38 3.97 27.71
CA LEU A 331 -16.06 4.51 27.39
C LEU A 331 -15.57 5.44 28.51
N PRO A 332 -14.36 5.23 29.09
CA PRO A 332 -13.80 6.18 30.03
C PRO A 332 -13.50 7.50 29.27
N GLY A 333 -14.28 8.55 29.54
CA GLY A 333 -14.11 9.89 28.95
C GLY A 333 -15.38 10.59 28.45
N GLY A 334 -16.55 9.95 28.50
CA GLY A 334 -17.81 10.59 28.12
C GLY A 334 -18.36 11.54 29.20
N VAL A 335 -17.89 12.79 29.23
CA VAL A 335 -18.58 13.85 29.98
C VAL A 335 -19.94 14.09 29.33
N SER A 336 -21.00 13.92 30.10
CA SER A 336 -22.38 14.22 29.73
C SER A 336 -22.52 15.71 29.35
N MET A 337 -22.53 16.00 28.05
CA MET A 337 -22.83 17.32 27.48
C MET A 337 -24.34 17.61 27.39
N LEU A 338 -25.13 17.18 28.39
CA LEU A 338 -26.58 17.45 28.46
C LEU A 338 -27.06 17.72 29.90
N ARG A 339 -26.43 18.69 30.55
CA ARG A 339 -27.06 19.48 31.63
C ARG A 339 -26.90 20.98 31.36
N SER A 340 -27.50 21.46 30.29
CA SER A 340 -27.90 22.87 30.15
C SER A 340 -29.42 22.92 30.01
N GLY A 341 -30.08 23.38 31.07
CA GLY A 341 -31.53 23.53 31.11
C GLY A 341 -32.07 23.30 32.51
N PHE A 342 -32.50 24.38 33.15
CA PHE A 342 -33.11 24.50 34.49
C PHE A 342 -32.17 24.72 35.68
N ARG A 343 -31.77 25.98 35.86
CA ARG A 343 -31.87 26.74 37.13
C ARG A 343 -32.04 28.22 36.73
N ARG A 344 -33.27 28.73 36.83
CA ARG A 344 -33.76 29.63 37.88
C ARG A 344 -32.89 30.89 37.98
N GLU A 345 -33.44 32.00 37.48
CA GLU A 345 -33.05 33.36 37.82
C GLU A 345 -32.97 33.49 39.34
N ASP A 346 -31.84 34.04 39.83
CA ASP A 346 -31.74 35.05 40.89
C ASP A 346 -30.23 35.30 41.18
N ASP A 347 -29.82 36.56 40.97
CA ASP A 347 -28.69 37.37 41.49
C ASP A 347 -27.47 36.71 42.19
N ASP A 348 -26.25 37.02 41.72
CA ASP A 348 -25.22 37.74 42.52
C ASP A 348 -23.93 38.05 41.72
N GLU A 349 -23.37 39.22 41.99
CA GLU A 349 -22.20 39.87 41.40
C GLU A 349 -20.85 39.18 41.75
N GLY A 350 -19.85 39.27 40.87
CA GLY A 350 -18.43 39.17 41.30
C GLY A 350 -17.43 38.54 40.31
N ASP A 351 -16.38 39.32 40.01
CA ASP A 351 -15.00 38.91 39.66
C ASP A 351 -14.62 38.54 38.22
N ALA A 352 -14.44 39.58 37.40
CA ALA A 352 -13.79 39.56 36.09
C ALA A 352 -12.28 39.92 36.12
N ASP A 353 -11.55 39.57 37.19
CA ASP A 353 -10.14 40.03 37.36
C ASP A 353 -9.10 38.90 37.51
N SER A 354 -9.50 37.64 37.32
CA SER A 354 -8.58 36.48 37.42
C SER A 354 -7.92 36.08 36.11
N PHE A 355 -8.47 36.48 34.96
CA PHE A 355 -8.02 35.98 33.65
C PHE A 355 -6.94 36.85 32.98
N SER A 356 -6.91 38.15 33.29
CA SER A 356 -5.93 39.10 32.73
C SER A 356 -4.54 39.03 33.37
N ARG A 357 -4.40 38.36 34.53
CA ARG A 357 -3.12 38.20 35.23
C ARG A 357 -2.30 36.98 34.78
N LEU A 358 -2.89 36.04 34.04
CA LEU A 358 -2.21 34.84 33.56
C LEU A 358 -1.53 35.02 32.20
N ILE A 359 -1.87 36.08 31.46
CA ILE A 359 -1.31 36.36 30.13
C ILE A 359 -0.06 37.25 30.21
N SER A 360 0.12 38.00 31.30
CA SER A 360 1.25 38.92 31.51
C SER A 360 2.47 38.32 32.21
N ALA A 361 2.46 37.01 32.52
CA ALA A 361 3.56 36.34 33.24
C ALA A 361 4.54 35.58 32.35
N ASN A 362 4.33 35.50 31.03
CA ASN A 362 5.13 34.66 30.12
C ASN A 362 5.83 35.41 28.98
N LEU A 363 5.89 36.75 29.01
CA LEU A 363 6.57 37.56 28.00
C LEU A 363 7.33 38.72 28.66
N GLY A 364 8.66 38.72 28.50
CA GLY A 364 9.64 39.71 28.95
C GLY A 364 10.57 39.12 30.02
N ASP A 365 11.87 39.29 30.02
CA ASP A 365 12.86 39.94 29.15
C ASP A 365 14.19 39.38 29.70
N ASP A 366 15.08 38.85 28.86
CA ASP A 366 16.46 38.54 29.23
C ASP A 366 17.35 39.13 28.12
N ASP A 367 17.73 40.39 28.31
CA ASP A 367 18.92 41.02 27.75
C ASP A 367 19.92 41.26 28.91
N ASP A 368 21.18 41.46 28.52
CA ASP A 368 22.40 41.80 29.29
C ASP A 368 23.21 40.58 29.78
N ASP A 369 24.51 40.41 29.54
CA ASP A 369 25.57 41.12 28.80
C ASP A 369 26.76 40.15 28.78
N GLU A 370 27.63 40.17 27.76
CA GLU A 370 29.09 40.20 27.95
C GLU A 370 29.83 40.39 26.62
N ASP A 371 30.62 41.45 26.60
CA ASP A 371 31.54 41.92 25.57
C ASP A 371 32.63 40.88 25.24
N ASP A 372 33.03 40.82 23.97
CA ASP A 372 34.44 40.63 23.59
C ASP A 372 34.66 41.13 22.15
N GLU A 373 35.34 42.28 22.04
CA GLU A 373 35.92 42.84 20.82
C GLU A 373 37.14 42.00 20.39
N VAL A 374 37.18 41.50 19.15
CA VAL A 374 38.44 41.31 18.41
C VAL A 374 38.24 41.60 16.92
N GLU A 375 39.18 42.40 16.42
CA GLU A 375 39.29 43.09 15.14
C GLU A 375 39.23 42.22 13.87
N VAL A 376 38.75 42.85 12.80
CA VAL A 376 38.77 42.38 11.41
C VAL A 376 40.10 42.82 10.78
N GLU A 377 40.90 41.87 10.30
CA GLU A 377 41.89 42.13 9.25
C GLU A 377 41.41 41.48 7.95
N GLU A 378 41.16 42.35 6.96
CA GLU A 378 41.11 42.02 5.54
C GLU A 378 42.51 41.60 5.07
N GLU A 379 42.64 40.56 4.25
CA GLU A 379 43.69 40.53 3.24
C GLU A 379 43.30 39.70 2.01
N GLU A 380 43.65 40.27 0.86
CA GLU A 380 43.44 39.86 -0.53
C GLU A 380 44.27 38.64 -0.97
N GLU A 381 43.83 38.05 -2.09
CA GLU A 381 44.58 37.35 -3.15
C GLU A 381 45.86 36.53 -2.84
N ALA A 382 45.80 35.22 -3.17
CA ALA A 382 46.71 34.56 -4.12
C ALA A 382 46.13 33.23 -4.63
#